data_AF-A0A4Q9GIG0-F1
#
_entry.id   AF-A0A4Q9GIG0-F1
#
_cell.length_a   1.000
_cell.length_b   1.000
_cell.length_c   1.000
_cell.angle_alpha   90.00
_cell.angle_beta   90.00
_cell.angle_gamma   90.00
#
_symmetry.space_group_name_H-M   'P 1'
#
loop_
_entity.id
_entity.type
_entity.pdbx_description
1 polymer ?
#
loop_
_entity_poly.entity_id
_entity_poly.type
_entity_poly.pdbx_seq_one_letter_code
_entity_poly.pdbx_strand_id
1 'polypeptide(L)'
;MTDLIAPPAAVVGGSIVSFASGLPASHREDVYMSTAFAQRATRDAVNDGLSGDWFDYYCNQLRFLGWDVPTPQTFSPAPAAPMGSKAIQRIRESIGDRFSIPISRALTALERNSLALEMFESTTLKGDIAYFQMIPCVMNGAHKVDMAVYHRKFSMVGGISRFLFSKNDSLEQKSTEQITTITFNTLHYGAFREKVKKSVVSQSLKYLSALDI
;
A
#
# COMPACT_ATOMS: atom_id res chain seq x y z
N MET A 1 -1.57 9.13 -26.90
CA MET A 1 -1.22 8.71 -25.53
C MET A 1 -2.36 9.15 -24.64
N THR A 2 -3.18 8.21 -24.18
CA THR A 2 -4.23 8.50 -23.20
C THR A 2 -3.52 8.90 -21.92
N ASP A 3 -3.66 10.16 -21.49
CA ASP A 3 -3.22 10.56 -20.16
C ASP A 3 -3.87 9.59 -19.18
N LEU A 4 -3.05 8.75 -18.55
CA LEU A 4 -3.48 7.91 -17.45
C LEU A 4 -3.89 8.86 -16.34
N ILE A 5 -5.20 9.12 -16.23
CA ILE A 5 -5.76 9.84 -15.11
C ILE A 5 -5.41 9.01 -13.88
N ALA A 6 -4.36 9.40 -13.15
CA ALA A 6 -4.03 8.76 -11.88
C ALA A 6 -5.24 8.97 -10.94
N PRO A 7 -6.00 7.91 -10.60
CA PRO A 7 -7.26 8.09 -9.87
C PRO A 7 -7.00 8.59 -8.44
N PRO A 8 -8.00 9.14 -7.74
CA PRO A 8 -7.86 9.61 -6.36
C PRO A 8 -7.63 8.47 -5.34
N ALA A 9 -7.91 7.22 -5.71
CA ALA A 9 -7.53 6.03 -4.97
C ALA A 9 -7.43 4.81 -5.91
N ALA A 10 -6.59 3.84 -5.57
CA ALA A 10 -6.45 2.59 -6.30
C ALA A 10 -5.89 1.47 -5.41
N VAL A 11 -6.10 0.23 -5.85
CA VAL A 11 -5.40 -0.94 -5.32
C VAL A 11 -4.07 -1.07 -6.06
N VAL A 12 -2.96 -1.14 -5.32
CA VAL A 12 -1.61 -1.25 -5.87
C VAL A 12 -0.84 -2.34 -5.12
N GLY A 13 -0.66 -3.50 -5.76
CA GLY A 13 0.20 -4.58 -5.25
C GLY A 13 -0.13 -5.09 -3.85
N GLY A 14 -1.40 -5.10 -3.44
CA GLY A 14 -1.86 -5.46 -2.09
C GLY A 14 -2.01 -4.29 -1.13
N SER A 15 -1.87 -3.06 -1.62
CA SER A 15 -2.10 -1.81 -0.88
C SER A 15 -3.33 -1.08 -1.36
N ILE A 16 -4.03 -0.40 -0.45
CA ILE A 16 -5.01 0.63 -0.79
C ILE A 16 -4.29 1.98 -0.71
N VAL A 17 -4.06 2.61 -1.85
CA VAL A 17 -3.44 3.94 -1.93
C VAL A 17 -4.54 4.97 -2.18
N SER A 18 -4.53 6.07 -1.44
CA SER A 18 -5.53 7.13 -1.55
C SER A 18 -4.92 8.51 -1.42
N PHE A 19 -5.53 9.51 -2.04
CA PHE A 19 -5.03 10.88 -2.06
C PHE A 19 -6.05 11.86 -1.49
N ALA A 20 -5.57 12.81 -0.69
CA ALA A 20 -6.34 13.99 -0.37
C ALA A 20 -6.60 14.83 -1.63
N SER A 21 -7.68 15.63 -1.59
CA SER A 21 -8.02 16.55 -2.68
C SER A 21 -6.87 17.54 -2.94
N GLY A 22 -6.67 17.88 -4.21
CA GLY A 22 -5.68 18.88 -4.62
C GLY A 22 -4.30 18.32 -4.95
N LEU A 23 -4.06 17.01 -4.82
CA LEU A 23 -2.81 16.41 -5.28
C LEU A 23 -2.78 16.32 -6.83
N PRO A 24 -1.77 16.91 -7.50
CA PRO A 24 -1.65 16.83 -8.95
C PRO A 24 -1.60 15.39 -9.46
N ALA A 25 -2.13 15.14 -10.67
CA ALA A 25 -2.12 13.81 -11.28
C ALA A 25 -0.68 13.25 -11.41
N SER A 26 0.29 14.09 -11.77
CA SER A 26 1.71 13.71 -11.86
C SER A 26 2.28 13.20 -10.54
N HIS A 27 1.96 13.87 -9.42
CA HIS A 27 2.40 13.41 -8.10
C HIS A 27 1.74 12.07 -7.72
N ARG A 28 0.46 11.90 -8.07
CA ARG A 28 -0.25 10.64 -7.84
C ARG A 28 0.36 9.50 -8.65
N GLU A 29 0.71 9.75 -9.91
CA GLU A 29 1.41 8.78 -10.76
C GLU A 29 2.75 8.37 -10.15
N ASP A 30 3.58 9.33 -9.73
CA ASP A 30 4.88 9.04 -9.11
C ASP A 30 4.74 8.19 -7.83
N VAL A 31 3.74 8.48 -6.99
CA VAL A 31 3.43 7.70 -5.78
C VAL A 31 2.97 6.29 -6.12
N TYR A 32 2.04 6.14 -7.09
CA TYR A 32 1.57 4.84 -7.53
C TYR A 32 2.69 3.98 -8.10
N MET A 33 3.55 4.57 -8.94
CA MET A 33 4.68 3.87 -9.56
C MET A 33 5.71 3.45 -8.50
N SER A 34 6.02 4.32 -7.54
CA SER A 34 6.92 3.99 -6.42
C SER A 34 6.35 2.87 -5.56
N THR A 35 5.06 2.93 -5.25
CA THR A 35 4.36 1.88 -4.47
C THR A 35 4.36 0.56 -5.22
N ALA A 36 4.02 0.55 -6.51
CA ALA A 36 4.01 -0.65 -7.34
C ALA A 36 5.41 -1.30 -7.42
N PHE A 37 6.45 -0.48 -7.60
CA PHE A 37 7.83 -0.94 -7.59
C PHE A 37 8.21 -1.57 -6.25
N ALA A 38 7.95 -0.88 -5.14
CA ALA A 38 8.30 -1.35 -3.80
C ALA A 38 7.53 -2.61 -3.41
N GLN A 39 6.22 -2.69 -3.69
CA GLN A 39 5.41 -3.87 -3.45
C GLN A 39 5.93 -5.08 -4.21
N ARG A 40 6.27 -4.89 -5.49
CA ARG A 40 6.78 -5.96 -6.33
C ARG A 40 8.13 -6.45 -5.83
N ALA A 41 9.09 -5.56 -5.63
CA ALA A 41 10.42 -5.93 -5.17
C ALA A 41 10.38 -6.64 -3.80
N THR A 42 9.47 -6.21 -2.92
CA THR A 42 9.22 -6.88 -1.63
C THR A 42 8.67 -8.29 -1.82
N ARG A 43 7.69 -8.44 -2.71
CA ARG A 43 7.09 -9.74 -3.02
C ARG A 43 8.10 -10.72 -3.59
N ASP A 44 8.89 -10.27 -4.57
CA ASP A 44 9.94 -11.07 -5.21
C ASP A 44 10.94 -11.53 -4.12
N ALA A 45 11.44 -10.61 -3.29
CA ALA A 45 12.38 -10.94 -2.21
C ALA A 45 11.80 -11.90 -1.16
N VAL A 46 10.54 -11.73 -0.78
CA VAL A 46 9.86 -12.61 0.18
C VAL A 46 9.58 -13.99 -0.43
N ASN A 47 9.36 -14.08 -1.74
CA ASN A 47 9.19 -15.35 -2.46
C ASN A 47 10.51 -16.10 -2.61
N ASP A 48 11.60 -15.38 -2.86
CA ASP A 48 12.93 -15.96 -3.00
C ASP A 48 13.61 -16.25 -1.64
N GLY A 49 12.92 -15.99 -0.52
CA GLY A 49 13.44 -16.20 0.84
C GLY A 49 14.51 -15.19 1.26
N LEU A 50 14.66 -14.09 0.53
CA LEU A 50 15.64 -13.02 0.79
C LEU A 50 15.23 -12.08 1.93
N SER A 51 13.93 -12.03 2.27
CA SER A 51 13.43 -11.28 3.43
C SER A 51 12.26 -11.98 4.13
N GLY A 52 12.27 -11.97 5.46
CA GLY A 52 11.12 -12.36 6.30
C GLY A 52 10.30 -11.17 6.82
N ASP A 53 10.80 -9.95 6.66
CA ASP A 53 10.15 -8.71 7.07
C ASP A 53 9.67 -7.95 5.83
N TRP A 54 8.36 -8.08 5.55
CA TRP A 54 7.71 -7.42 4.42
C TRP A 54 7.81 -5.90 4.52
N PHE A 55 7.55 -5.37 5.72
CA PHE A 55 7.38 -3.95 5.90
C PHE A 55 8.71 -3.22 5.85
N ASP A 56 9.74 -3.76 6.50
CA ASP A 56 11.09 -3.18 6.43
C ASP A 56 11.62 -3.21 4.99
N TYR A 57 11.45 -4.32 4.27
CA TYR A 57 11.90 -4.41 2.88
C TYR A 57 11.15 -3.41 1.98
N TYR A 58 9.83 -3.29 2.14
CA TYR A 58 9.03 -2.29 1.42
C TYR A 58 9.53 -0.86 1.67
N CYS A 59 9.76 -0.51 2.94
CA CYS A 59 10.32 0.77 3.34
C CYS A 59 11.72 1.00 2.76
N ASN A 60 12.58 -0.02 2.73
CA ASN A 60 13.92 0.06 2.14
C ASN A 60 13.89 0.31 0.61
N GLN A 61 12.93 -0.27 -0.11
CA GLN A 61 12.75 0.04 -1.53
C GLN A 61 12.37 1.51 -1.75
N LEU A 62 11.52 2.07 -0.88
CA LEU A 62 11.19 3.49 -0.94
C LEU A 62 12.41 4.37 -0.59
N ARG A 63 13.20 4.01 0.44
CA ARG A 63 14.46 4.71 0.75
C ARG A 63 15.40 4.73 -0.47
N PHE A 64 15.53 3.59 -1.17
CA PHE A 64 16.33 3.49 -2.39
C PHE A 64 15.86 4.42 -3.51
N LEU A 65 14.55 4.69 -3.60
CA LEU A 65 13.98 5.66 -4.53
C LEU A 65 14.09 7.13 -4.05
N GLY A 66 14.79 7.37 -2.94
CA GLY A 66 15.04 8.69 -2.38
C GLY A 66 13.92 9.21 -1.47
N TRP A 67 13.07 8.33 -0.95
CA TRP A 67 12.05 8.71 0.04
C TRP A 67 12.67 8.82 1.44
N ASP A 68 12.23 9.81 2.21
CA ASP A 68 12.62 9.96 3.61
C ASP A 68 11.70 9.10 4.49
N VAL A 69 12.22 7.95 4.96
CA VAL A 69 11.45 6.92 5.66
C VAL A 69 11.90 6.82 7.12
N PRO A 70 11.16 7.44 8.07
CA PRO A 70 11.49 7.36 9.49
C PRO A 70 11.17 5.98 10.07
N THR A 71 11.70 5.72 11.27
CA THR A 71 11.45 4.48 12.02
C THR A 71 9.96 4.33 12.30
N PRO A 72 9.37 3.15 11.99
CA PRO A 72 7.95 2.95 12.20
C PRO A 72 7.60 2.73 13.67
N GLN A 73 6.38 3.13 14.03
CA GLN A 73 5.75 2.74 15.28
C GLN A 73 5.13 1.36 15.10
N THR A 74 5.26 0.50 16.12
CA THR A 74 4.66 -0.84 16.13
C THR A 74 3.59 -0.90 17.22
N PHE A 75 2.47 -1.54 16.93
CA PHE A 75 1.35 -1.68 17.85
C PHE A 75 0.95 -3.14 18.03
N SER A 76 0.51 -3.44 19.25
CA SER A 76 -0.23 -4.67 19.52
C SER A 76 -1.65 -4.58 18.96
N PRO A 77 -2.24 -5.71 18.54
CA PRO A 77 -3.63 -5.75 18.10
C PRO A 77 -4.55 -5.28 19.23
N ALA A 78 -5.45 -4.34 18.92
CA ALA A 78 -6.56 -3.99 19.81
C ALA A 78 -7.77 -4.90 19.52
N PRO A 79 -8.56 -5.29 20.54
CA PRO A 79 -9.72 -6.16 20.34
C PRO A 79 -10.89 -5.46 19.62
N ALA A 80 -11.72 -6.27 18.94
CA ALA A 80 -13.09 -6.00 18.49
C ALA A 80 -13.34 -4.78 17.56
N ALA A 81 -13.24 -5.00 16.24
CA ALA A 81 -13.82 -4.21 15.13
C ALA A 81 -13.25 -4.74 13.80
N PRO A 82 -13.95 -4.57 12.66
CA PRO A 82 -13.39 -4.94 11.35
C PRO A 82 -12.01 -4.31 11.13
N MET A 83 -11.09 -5.07 10.53
CA MET A 83 -9.69 -4.65 10.38
C MET A 83 -9.54 -3.32 9.64
N GLY A 84 -10.39 -3.07 8.64
CA GLY A 84 -10.36 -1.83 7.89
C GLY A 84 -10.73 -0.61 8.75
N SER A 85 -11.77 -0.73 9.57
CA SER A 85 -12.17 0.34 10.50
C SER A 85 -11.08 0.60 11.56
N LYS A 86 -10.44 -0.45 12.06
CA LYS A 86 -9.31 -0.33 13.00
C LYS A 86 -8.11 0.37 12.38
N ALA A 87 -7.76 0.03 11.14
CA ALA A 87 -6.68 0.67 10.42
C ALA A 87 -6.95 2.18 10.25
N ILE A 88 -8.19 2.57 9.90
CA ILE A 88 -8.59 3.98 9.82
C ILE A 88 -8.46 4.68 11.17
N GLN A 89 -8.94 4.05 12.24
CA GLN A 89 -8.82 4.59 13.60
C GLN A 89 -7.35 4.78 13.99
N ARG A 90 -6.49 3.79 13.73
CA ARG A 90 -5.06 3.87 14.01
C ARG A 90 -4.40 5.01 13.24
N ILE A 91 -4.70 5.15 11.94
CA ILE A 91 -4.18 6.25 11.11
C ILE A 91 -4.61 7.60 11.69
N ARG A 92 -5.87 7.73 12.11
CA ARG A 92 -6.38 8.95 12.75
C ARG A 92 -5.64 9.26 14.05
N GLU A 93 -5.48 8.29 14.93
CA GLU A 93 -4.87 8.47 16.25
C GLU A 93 -3.36 8.75 16.15
N SER A 94 -2.65 8.09 15.23
CA SER A 94 -1.20 8.20 15.11
C SER A 94 -0.73 9.36 14.23
N ILE A 95 -1.47 9.71 13.17
CA ILE A 95 -1.00 10.65 12.12
C ILE A 95 -2.05 11.72 11.76
N GLY A 96 -3.31 11.56 12.20
CA GLY A 96 -4.34 12.59 12.13
C GLY A 96 -5.32 12.48 10.97
N ASP A 97 -6.34 13.35 11.03
CA ASP A 97 -7.49 13.30 10.12
C ASP A 97 -7.18 13.56 8.66
N ARG A 98 -6.15 14.38 8.37
CA ARG A 98 -5.73 14.65 6.99
C ARG A 98 -5.37 13.37 6.22
N PHE A 99 -4.95 12.32 6.93
CA PHE A 99 -4.65 11.00 6.38
C PHE A 99 -5.83 10.03 6.49
N SER A 100 -6.58 10.04 7.60
CA SER A 100 -7.66 9.07 7.82
C SER A 100 -8.88 9.30 6.91
N ILE A 101 -9.16 10.56 6.52
CA ILE A 101 -10.28 10.92 5.64
C ILE A 101 -10.16 10.32 4.22
N PRO A 102 -9.06 10.53 3.46
CA PRO A 102 -8.95 9.99 2.11
C PRO A 102 -8.97 8.45 2.09
N ILE A 103 -8.32 7.79 3.06
CA ILE A 103 -8.30 6.33 3.11
C ILE A 103 -9.65 5.75 3.54
N SER A 104 -10.39 6.44 4.41
CA SER A 104 -11.76 6.03 4.76
C SER A 104 -12.69 6.04 3.54
N ARG A 105 -12.61 7.09 2.70
CA ARG A 105 -13.35 7.15 1.44
C ARG A 105 -12.94 6.04 0.47
N ALA A 106 -11.64 5.77 0.35
CA ALA A 106 -11.13 4.70 -0.49
C ALA A 106 -11.61 3.32 -0.01
N LEU A 107 -11.65 3.08 1.30
CA LEU A 107 -12.13 1.82 1.87
C LEU A 107 -13.62 1.60 1.58
N THR A 108 -14.46 2.64 1.72
CA THR A 108 -15.88 2.56 1.34
C THR A 108 -16.07 2.31 -0.16
N ALA A 109 -15.23 2.90 -1.01
CA ALA A 109 -15.27 2.64 -2.45
C ALA A 109 -14.84 1.21 -2.79
N LEU A 110 -13.82 0.69 -2.10
CA LEU A 110 -13.35 -0.68 -2.25
C LEU A 110 -14.45 -1.69 -1.89
N GLU A 111 -15.16 -1.47 -0.78
CA GLU A 111 -16.22 -2.38 -0.31
C GLU A 111 -17.33 -2.60 -1.35
N ARG A 112 -17.60 -1.56 -2.14
CA ARG A 112 -18.66 -1.50 -3.17
C ARG A 112 -18.19 -1.96 -4.55
N ASN A 113 -16.89 -2.20 -4.74
CA ASN A 113 -16.31 -2.59 -6.02
C ASN A 113 -15.73 -4.01 -5.90
N SER A 114 -16.52 -5.01 -6.31
CA SER A 114 -16.15 -6.42 -6.20
C SER A 114 -14.84 -6.76 -6.91
N LEU A 115 -14.62 -6.22 -8.12
CA LEU A 115 -13.40 -6.47 -8.89
C LEU A 115 -12.16 -5.89 -8.19
N ALA A 116 -12.24 -4.66 -7.69
CA ALA A 116 -11.14 -4.05 -6.94
C ALA A 116 -10.86 -4.79 -5.62
N LEU A 117 -11.91 -5.28 -4.96
CA LEU A 117 -11.79 -6.06 -3.74
C LEU A 117 -11.12 -7.41 -3.99
N GLU A 118 -11.53 -8.12 -5.05
CA GLU A 118 -10.90 -9.38 -5.45
C GLU A 118 -9.41 -9.20 -5.83
N MET A 119 -9.09 -8.15 -6.57
CA MET A 119 -7.71 -7.76 -6.88
C MET A 119 -6.89 -7.46 -5.62
N PHE A 120 -7.50 -6.78 -4.65
CA PHE A 120 -6.85 -6.51 -3.36
C PHE A 120 -6.61 -7.81 -2.60
N GLU A 121 -7.64 -8.64 -2.42
CA GLU A 121 -7.55 -9.88 -1.64
C GLU A 121 -6.54 -10.86 -2.27
N SER A 122 -6.62 -11.10 -3.58
CA SER A 122 -5.68 -12.00 -4.29
C SER A 122 -4.21 -11.59 -4.19
N THR A 123 -3.92 -10.30 -3.95
CA THR A 123 -2.55 -9.79 -3.82
C THR A 123 -2.07 -9.69 -2.36
N THR A 124 -2.94 -9.88 -1.38
CA THR A 124 -2.62 -9.77 0.06
C THR A 124 -2.31 -11.12 0.73
N LEU A 125 -2.57 -12.23 0.04
CA LEU A 125 -2.49 -13.59 0.59
C LEU A 125 -1.21 -14.31 0.16
N LYS A 126 -0.49 -14.91 1.12
CA LYS A 126 0.62 -15.82 0.87
C LYS A 126 0.57 -17.00 1.85
N GLY A 127 0.02 -18.12 1.40
CA GLY A 127 -0.22 -19.28 2.27
C GLY A 127 -1.13 -18.88 3.44
N ASP A 128 -0.72 -19.24 4.66
CA ASP A 128 -1.46 -18.91 5.89
C ASP A 128 -1.15 -17.51 6.45
N ILE A 129 -0.30 -16.72 5.77
CA ILE A 129 0.05 -15.37 6.18
C ILE A 129 -0.50 -14.37 5.17
N ALA A 130 -1.17 -13.35 5.69
CA ALA A 130 -1.67 -12.24 4.91
C ALA A 130 -1.02 -10.93 5.37
N TYR A 131 -0.88 -10.01 4.42
CA TYR A 131 -0.41 -8.65 4.67
C TYR A 131 -1.23 -7.67 3.85
N PHE A 132 -1.57 -6.54 4.45
CA PHE A 132 -2.12 -5.42 3.68
C PHE A 132 -1.53 -4.10 4.15
N GLN A 133 -1.63 -3.11 3.27
CA GLN A 133 -1.26 -1.74 3.57
C GLN A 133 -2.37 -0.76 3.21
N MET A 134 -2.46 0.29 4.02
CA MET A 134 -3.31 1.44 3.79
C MET A 134 -2.43 2.68 3.72
N ILE A 135 -2.48 3.35 2.57
CA ILE A 135 -1.50 4.35 2.16
C ILE A 135 -2.19 5.66 1.78
N PRO A 136 -2.70 6.44 2.76
CA PRO A 136 -3.15 7.80 2.49
C PRO A 136 -1.99 8.75 2.23
N CYS A 137 -2.17 9.59 1.22
CA CYS A 137 -1.19 10.54 0.73
C CYS A 137 -1.77 11.95 0.70
N VAL A 138 -0.97 12.91 1.11
CA VAL A 138 -1.37 14.32 1.28
C VAL A 138 -0.28 15.25 0.76
N MET A 139 -0.66 16.44 0.32
CA MET A 139 0.32 17.45 -0.08
C MET A 139 1.06 17.98 1.16
N ASN A 140 2.37 18.23 1.03
CA ASN A 140 3.21 18.86 2.04
C ASN A 140 4.10 19.95 1.42
N GLY A 141 3.54 20.72 0.48
CA GLY A 141 4.24 21.73 -0.32
C GLY A 141 4.24 21.41 -1.81
N ALA A 142 4.69 22.37 -2.63
CA ALA A 142 4.58 22.32 -4.10
C ALA A 142 5.22 21.08 -4.75
N HIS A 143 6.26 20.51 -4.13
CA HIS A 143 7.00 19.34 -4.64
C HIS A 143 7.17 18.25 -3.57
N LYS A 144 6.28 18.24 -2.59
CA LYS A 144 6.36 17.32 -1.46
C LYS A 144 5.02 16.64 -1.21
N VAL A 145 5.06 15.33 -1.05
CA VAL A 145 3.91 14.50 -0.69
C VAL A 145 4.27 13.75 0.59
N ASP A 146 3.43 13.82 1.61
CA ASP A 146 3.56 12.91 2.74
C ASP A 146 2.68 11.69 2.48
N MET A 147 3.23 10.52 2.75
CA MET A 147 2.60 9.22 2.60
C MET A 147 2.62 8.50 3.93
N ALA A 148 1.47 8.37 4.58
CA ALA A 148 1.34 7.49 5.73
C ALA A 148 1.25 6.06 5.23
N VAL A 149 2.06 5.15 5.77
CA VAL A 149 2.02 3.72 5.45
C VAL A 149 1.62 2.98 6.71
N TYR A 150 0.35 2.58 6.78
CA TYR A 150 -0.11 1.58 7.72
C TYR A 150 0.11 0.20 7.10
N HIS A 151 0.72 -0.71 7.85
CA HIS A 151 0.95 -2.09 7.48
C HIS A 151 0.39 -3.01 8.56
N ARG A 152 -0.26 -4.08 8.13
CA ARG A 152 -0.67 -5.16 9.03
C ARG A 152 -0.30 -6.51 8.43
N LYS A 153 0.38 -7.32 9.23
CA LYS A 153 0.63 -8.75 9.00
C LYS A 153 -0.27 -9.56 9.92
N PHE A 154 -0.90 -10.61 9.42
CA PHE A 154 -1.78 -11.47 10.21
C PHE A 154 -1.81 -12.90 9.67
N SER A 155 -2.11 -13.88 10.53
CA SER A 155 -2.32 -15.26 10.09
C SER A 155 -3.76 -15.47 9.67
N MET A 156 -4.01 -16.12 8.53
CA MET A 156 -5.34 -16.40 8.01
C MET A 156 -5.46 -17.88 7.68
N VAL A 157 -6.21 -18.61 8.50
CA VAL A 157 -6.52 -20.03 8.25
C VAL A 157 -7.86 -20.14 7.53
N GLY A 158 -7.89 -20.81 6.37
CA GLY A 158 -9.14 -21.16 5.70
C GLY A 158 -9.71 -20.15 4.70
N GLY A 159 -8.90 -19.26 4.11
CA GLY A 159 -9.31 -18.52 2.89
C GLY A 159 -10.43 -17.49 3.10
N ILE A 160 -10.38 -16.70 4.18
CA ILE A 160 -11.42 -15.72 4.51
C ILE A 160 -11.43 -14.56 3.51
N SER A 161 -12.55 -14.37 2.82
CA SER A 161 -12.81 -13.19 1.99
C SER A 161 -13.38 -12.05 2.83
N ARG A 162 -13.29 -10.83 2.29
CA ARG A 162 -13.79 -9.59 2.88
C ARG A 162 -13.23 -9.30 4.28
N PHE A 163 -12.01 -9.74 4.57
CA PHE A 163 -11.40 -9.65 5.91
C PHE A 163 -11.26 -8.21 6.46
N LEU A 164 -11.24 -7.20 5.58
CA LEU A 164 -11.27 -5.80 6.00
C LEU A 164 -12.61 -5.36 6.59
N PHE A 165 -13.70 -6.02 6.21
CA PHE A 165 -15.08 -5.62 6.50
C PHE A 165 -15.78 -6.57 7.48
N SER A 166 -15.28 -7.81 7.59
CA SER A 166 -15.82 -8.83 8.50
C SER A 166 -15.14 -8.76 9.87
N LYS A 167 -15.92 -8.97 10.95
CA LYS A 167 -15.35 -9.19 12.28
C LYS A 167 -14.79 -10.61 12.37
N ASN A 168 -13.54 -10.76 12.80
CA ASN A 168 -12.95 -12.07 13.02
C ASN A 168 -11.91 -12.05 14.14
N ASP A 169 -12.34 -12.39 15.35
CA ASP A 169 -11.53 -12.30 16.57
C ASP A 169 -10.29 -13.20 16.54
N SER A 170 -10.31 -14.28 15.74
CA SER A 170 -9.18 -15.21 15.63
C SER A 170 -7.99 -14.61 14.85
N LEU A 171 -8.28 -13.83 13.80
CA LEU A 171 -7.25 -13.14 13.02
C LEU A 171 -6.59 -12.01 13.81
N GLU A 172 -7.33 -11.42 14.75
CA GLU A 172 -6.85 -10.29 15.54
C GLU A 172 -5.72 -10.70 16.50
N GLN A 173 -5.81 -11.86 17.13
CA GLN A 173 -4.85 -12.32 18.14
C GLN A 173 -3.45 -12.65 17.58
N LYS A 174 -3.33 -12.87 16.27
CA LYS A 174 -2.06 -13.23 15.59
C LYS A 174 -1.66 -12.20 14.56
N SER A 175 -1.68 -10.92 14.93
CA SER A 175 -1.33 -9.83 14.02
C SER A 175 -0.28 -8.87 14.57
N THR A 176 0.42 -8.21 13.66
CA THR A 176 1.38 -7.15 13.94
C THR A 176 1.00 -5.94 13.10
N GLU A 177 0.89 -4.78 13.75
CA GLU A 177 0.54 -3.52 13.09
C GLU A 177 1.72 -2.55 13.16
N GLN A 178 2.04 -1.91 12.04
CA GLN A 178 3.11 -0.92 11.95
C GLN A 178 2.61 0.32 11.21
N ILE A 179 3.09 1.50 11.59
CA ILE A 179 2.77 2.74 10.91
C ILE A 179 3.99 3.67 10.82
N THR A 180 4.15 4.36 9.69
CA THR A 180 5.15 5.41 9.51
C THR A 180 4.65 6.47 8.53
N THR A 181 5.18 7.69 8.62
CA THR A 181 4.91 8.77 7.66
C THR A 181 6.16 9.03 6.86
N ILE A 182 6.08 8.83 5.56
CA ILE A 182 7.20 8.93 4.63
C ILE A 182 7.04 10.20 3.82
N THR A 183 8.09 11.03 3.72
CA THR A 183 8.05 12.23 2.89
C THR A 183 8.69 11.97 1.54
N PHE A 184 7.95 12.30 0.49
CA PHE A 184 8.35 12.21 -0.90
C PHE A 184 8.74 13.59 -1.42
N ASN A 185 9.95 13.72 -1.94
CA ASN A 185 10.36 14.90 -2.70
C ASN A 185 10.31 14.59 -4.20
N THR A 186 9.32 15.16 -4.90
CA THR A 186 9.07 14.86 -6.32
C THR A 186 10.19 15.34 -7.24
N LEU A 187 11.00 16.33 -6.80
CA LEU A 187 12.19 16.76 -7.54
C LEU A 187 13.31 15.73 -7.48
N HIS A 188 13.56 15.17 -6.30
CA HIS A 188 14.60 14.14 -6.13
C HIS A 188 14.24 12.85 -6.88
N TYR A 189 12.94 12.50 -6.89
CA TYR A 189 12.44 11.35 -7.64
C TYR A 189 12.58 11.49 -9.16
N GLY A 190 12.74 12.70 -9.69
CA GLY A 190 12.95 12.93 -11.13
C GLY A 190 14.08 12.09 -11.71
N ALA A 191 15.14 11.83 -10.94
CA ALA A 191 16.27 10.99 -11.35
C ALA A 191 15.91 9.49 -11.45
N PHE A 192 14.88 9.03 -10.73
CA PHE A 192 14.45 7.63 -10.68
C PHE A 192 13.22 7.34 -11.54
N ARG A 193 12.45 8.36 -11.93
CA ARG A 193 11.15 8.21 -12.61
C ARG A 193 11.20 7.25 -13.80
N GLU A 194 12.16 7.42 -14.71
CA GLU A 194 12.30 6.55 -15.89
C GLU A 194 12.68 5.12 -15.53
N LYS A 195 13.55 4.93 -14.54
CA LYS A 195 13.94 3.60 -14.06
C LYS A 195 12.74 2.87 -13.43
N VAL A 196 11.97 3.57 -12.60
CA VAL A 196 10.77 3.00 -11.96
C VAL A 196 9.73 2.66 -13.02
N LYS A 197 9.43 3.59 -13.93
CA LYS A 197 8.46 3.37 -15.02
C LYS A 197 8.84 2.18 -15.88
N LYS A 198 10.10 2.06 -16.31
CA LYS A 198 10.59 0.90 -17.06
C LYS A 198 10.48 -0.40 -16.28
N SER A 199 10.81 -0.41 -14.99
CA SER A 199 10.69 -1.60 -14.14
C SER A 199 9.25 -2.07 -13.99
N VAL A 200 8.32 -1.15 -13.75
CA VAL A 200 6.88 -1.46 -13.61
C VAL A 200 6.31 -1.96 -14.94
N VAL A 201 6.57 -1.25 -16.05
CA VAL A 201 6.05 -1.62 -17.38
C VAL A 201 6.64 -2.94 -17.87
N SER A 202 7.96 -3.13 -17.81
CA SER A 202 8.61 -4.37 -18.26
C SER A 202 8.06 -5.60 -17.54
N GLN A 203 7.72 -5.48 -16.26
CA GLN A 203 7.12 -6.57 -15.53
C GLN A 203 5.66 -6.83 -15.93
N SER A 204 4.85 -5.80 -16.12
CA SER A 204 3.48 -5.97 -16.64
C SER A 204 3.49 -6.70 -17.99
N LEU A 205 4.54 -6.49 -18.79
CA LEU A 205 4.75 -7.18 -20.07
C LEU A 205 5.32 -8.61 -19.93
N LYS A 206 6.03 -8.96 -18.84
CA LYS A 206 6.52 -10.35 -18.63
C LYS A 206 5.39 -11.37 -18.54
N TYR A 207 4.22 -10.97 -18.04
CA TYR A 207 3.03 -11.82 -18.03
C TYR A 207 2.49 -12.10 -19.43
N LEU A 208 2.71 -11.18 -20.39
CA LEU A 208 2.32 -11.38 -21.78
C LEU A 208 3.32 -12.30 -22.50
N SER A 209 4.62 -12.14 -22.28
CA SER A 209 5.63 -13.03 -22.87
C SER A 209 5.63 -14.44 -22.27
N ALA A 210 5.06 -14.64 -21.08
CA ALA A 210 4.87 -15.96 -20.49
C ALA A 210 3.70 -16.75 -21.13
N LEU A 211 2.92 -16.10 -21.99
CA LEU A 211 1.82 -16.65 -22.78
C LEU A 211 2.15 -16.70 -24.29
N ASP A 212 3.43 -16.61 -24.68
CA ASP A 212 3.82 -16.91 -26.07
C ASP A 212 3.51 -18.39 -26.35
N ILE A 213 2.47 -18.61 -27.17
CA ILE A 213 2.11 -19.89 -27.80
C ILE A 213 2.74 -19.92 -29.19
#